data_AF-A0A3C1SS47-F1
#
_entry.id   AF-A0A3C1SS47-F1
#
_cell.length_a   1.000
_cell.length_b   1.000
_cell.length_c   1.000
_cell.angle_alpha   90.00
_cell.angle_beta   90.00
_cell.angle_gamma   90.00
#
_symmetry.space_group_name_H-M   'P 1'
#
loop_
_entity.id
_entity.type
_entity.pdbx_description
1 polymer ?
#
loop_
_entity_poly.entity_id
_entity_poly.type
_entity_poly.pdbx_seq_one_letter_code
_entity_poly.pdbx_strand_id
1 'polypeptide(L)'
;FTAGTSHLRFTPPLLEALAGIRSYRPLALHGQPSPAGDAKTVRVPYRWLRAFGQVQAASTLPAERVSLAPVDLYNVLLSLRLRKAKTAPRALRYELVPGQPPRLVLEPWEQVLPASDKPYQGSVPQVVRTWGRQRLSLLGRLLPHTQAVDVHLLGAGLPAFYVLDLGAATLTLALSGWTDSGWAGIATFDLFAPGNTDEVLGKRLVKQLAEQPRTLDTLSETLHQPRQTLRQALLGELLKGTVVHDIGSGLFQHRPLTAQPLDIDQLRYRDAREEQAHRLLAIAEQVQLTRIHDLGLEGAAIDGEVQDRQAHRQYQTSFTLDREGRTVKASCTCHDFRRAGLKQGPCPHMIALRLRYAREQAALEQARETPEGRKLIRAETRTLTRRQGERVLSYRISLDERQIVLRWGNDPQALRQQRLLFNRAEEARDAYFFRLDGLAKQGFIDASLA
;
A
#
# COMPACT_ATOMS: atom_id res chain seq x y z
N PHE A 1 23.91 6.13 23.44
CA PHE A 1 23.63 5.09 22.44
C PHE A 1 24.16 5.56 21.10
N THR A 2 25.10 4.85 20.49
CA THR A 2 25.47 5.09 19.08
C THR A 2 24.42 4.41 18.21
N ALA A 3 23.76 5.19 17.34
CA ALA A 3 22.75 4.65 16.44
C ALA A 3 23.41 3.74 15.39
N GLY A 4 22.87 2.53 15.20
CA GLY A 4 23.43 1.53 14.31
C GLY A 4 22.64 0.22 14.33
N THR A 5 22.98 -0.69 13.40
CA THR A 5 22.38 -2.03 13.36
C THR A 5 23.27 -3.00 14.13
N SER A 6 22.91 -3.27 15.38
CA SER A 6 23.62 -4.24 16.23
C SER A 6 22.92 -5.60 16.20
N HIS A 7 23.67 -6.66 15.97
CA HIS A 7 23.17 -8.02 16.09
C HIS A 7 23.32 -8.49 17.54
N LEU A 8 22.20 -8.69 18.25
CA LEU A 8 22.21 -9.39 19.53
C LEU A 8 22.36 -10.89 19.29
N ARG A 9 23.51 -11.44 19.69
CA ARG A 9 23.73 -12.89 19.63
C ARG A 9 23.11 -13.55 20.85
N PHE A 10 21.98 -14.21 20.65
CA PHE A 10 21.40 -15.14 21.63
C PHE A 10 22.25 -16.41 21.68
N THR A 11 23.36 -16.36 22.42
CA THR A 11 24.20 -17.54 22.64
C THR A 11 23.44 -18.57 23.50
N PRO A 12 23.75 -19.88 23.38
CA PRO A 12 23.11 -20.89 24.22
C PRO A 12 23.17 -20.56 25.72
N PRO A 13 24.31 -20.09 26.29
CA PRO A 13 24.35 -19.69 27.70
C PRO A 13 23.43 -18.50 28.03
N LEU A 14 23.30 -17.52 27.13
CA LEU A 14 22.37 -16.41 27.34
C LEU A 14 20.90 -16.89 27.30
N LEU A 15 20.57 -17.81 26.39
CA LEU A 15 19.23 -18.39 26.30
C LEU A 15 18.89 -19.21 27.55
N GLU A 16 19.82 -20.03 28.04
CA GLU A 16 19.67 -20.78 29.29
C GLU A 16 19.52 -19.84 30.50
N ALA A 17 20.37 -18.81 30.57
CA ALA A 17 20.28 -17.79 31.62
C ALA A 17 18.92 -17.09 31.61
N LEU A 18 18.43 -16.67 30.43
CA LEU A 18 17.11 -16.05 30.25
C LEU A 18 15.97 -17.01 30.62
N ALA A 19 16.06 -18.29 30.24
CA ALA A 19 15.07 -19.30 30.57
C ALA A 19 14.99 -19.60 32.07
N GLY A 20 16.10 -19.42 32.80
CA GLY A 20 16.15 -19.56 34.26
C GLY A 20 15.55 -18.39 35.04
N ILE A 21 15.21 -17.28 34.38
CA ILE A 21 14.66 -16.09 35.05
C ILE A 21 13.21 -16.35 35.43
N ARG A 22 12.91 -16.18 36.73
CA ARG A 22 11.56 -16.33 37.26
C ARG A 22 10.69 -15.14 36.85
N SER A 23 9.55 -15.42 36.23
CA SER A 23 8.64 -14.42 35.64
C SER A 23 8.00 -13.43 36.63
N TYR A 24 7.99 -13.74 37.93
CA TYR A 24 7.34 -12.91 38.95
C TYR A 24 8.25 -11.81 39.55
N ARG A 25 9.53 -11.75 39.17
CA ARG A 25 10.42 -10.65 39.59
C ARG A 25 10.67 -9.68 38.44
N PRO A 26 10.59 -8.37 38.68
CA PRO A 26 10.98 -7.39 37.68
C PRO A 26 12.46 -7.58 37.34
N LEU A 27 12.77 -7.62 36.05
CA LEU A 27 14.12 -7.79 35.52
C LEU A 27 14.49 -6.55 34.71
N ALA A 28 15.63 -5.95 35.01
CA ALA A 28 16.23 -4.91 34.18
C ALA A 28 17.34 -5.54 33.33
N LEU A 29 17.18 -5.54 32.01
CA LEU A 29 18.23 -5.93 31.07
C LEU A 29 18.98 -4.68 30.62
N HIS A 30 20.27 -4.61 30.96
CA HIS A 30 21.16 -3.56 30.48
C HIS A 30 22.04 -4.12 29.36
N GLY A 31 21.90 -3.57 28.16
CA GLY A 31 22.77 -3.86 27.03
C GLY A 31 23.77 -2.73 26.81
N GLN A 32 25.04 -3.07 26.60
CA GLN A 32 26.07 -2.12 26.16
C GLN A 32 26.66 -2.60 24.84
N PRO A 33 26.96 -1.69 23.89
CA PRO A 33 27.64 -2.07 22.66
C PRO A 33 29.06 -2.58 22.99
N SER A 34 29.39 -3.78 22.49
CA SER A 34 30.74 -4.34 22.62
C SER A 34 31.56 -3.99 21.37
N PRO A 35 32.79 -3.47 21.52
CA PRO A 35 33.70 -3.24 20.39
C PRO A 35 34.22 -4.54 19.78
N ALA A 36 34.12 -5.66 20.50
CA ALA A 36 34.57 -6.99 20.09
C ALA A 36 33.50 -7.81 19.33
N GLY A 37 32.47 -7.15 18.79
CA GLY A 37 31.41 -7.81 18.04
C GLY A 37 31.90 -8.28 16.67
N ASP A 38 31.81 -9.59 16.41
CA ASP A 38 32.01 -10.13 15.06
C ASP A 38 30.98 -9.51 14.10
N ALA A 39 31.46 -8.76 13.10
CA ALA A 39 30.61 -8.25 12.04
C ALA A 39 30.03 -9.44 11.23
N LYS A 40 28.75 -9.74 11.43
CA LYS A 40 28.05 -10.73 10.59
C LYS A 40 27.59 -10.08 9.30
N THR A 41 28.29 -10.39 8.21
CA THR A 41 27.86 -9.99 6.87
C THR A 41 26.77 -10.93 6.38
N VAL A 42 25.55 -10.42 6.21
CA VAL A 42 24.46 -11.11 5.52
C VAL A 42 24.39 -10.57 4.09
N ARG A 43 24.55 -11.45 3.09
CA ARG A 43 24.37 -11.06 1.69
C ARG A 43 22.89 -11.15 1.35
N VAL A 44 22.33 -10.03 0.87
CA VAL A 44 20.95 -9.95 0.38
C VAL A 44 20.94 -9.50 -1.08
N PRO A 45 20.00 -9.98 -1.91
CA PRO A 45 19.88 -9.51 -3.30
C PRO A 45 19.48 -8.03 -3.39
N TYR A 46 19.92 -7.32 -4.44
CA TYR A 46 19.50 -5.92 -4.70
C TYR A 46 17.98 -5.73 -4.73
N ARG A 47 17.24 -6.69 -5.31
CA ARG A 47 15.76 -6.66 -5.29
C ARG A 47 15.17 -6.60 -3.88
N TRP A 48 15.84 -7.21 -2.89
CA TRP A 48 15.40 -7.17 -1.50
C TRP A 48 15.70 -5.81 -0.88
N LEU A 49 16.89 -5.26 -1.13
CA LEU A 49 17.29 -3.92 -0.67
C LEU A 49 16.35 -2.84 -1.22
N ARG A 50 16.03 -2.91 -2.52
CA ARG A 50 15.05 -2.04 -3.17
C ARG A 50 13.69 -2.09 -2.47
N ALA A 51 13.14 -3.30 -2.30
CA ALA A 51 11.85 -3.49 -1.65
C ALA A 51 11.85 -3.02 -0.19
N PHE A 52 12.94 -3.23 0.55
CA PHE A 52 13.10 -2.75 1.92
C PHE A 52 13.08 -1.21 1.98
N GLY A 53 13.88 -0.54 1.15
CA GLY A 53 13.91 0.92 1.06
C GLY A 53 12.54 1.50 0.67
N GLN A 54 11.79 0.82 -0.20
CA GLN A 54 10.44 1.24 -0.60
C GLN A 54 9.40 1.05 0.50
N VAL A 55 9.50 -0.01 1.31
CA VAL A 55 8.63 -0.15 2.49
C VAL A 55 8.95 0.92 3.53
N GLN A 56 10.23 1.26 3.73
CA GLN A 56 10.64 2.37 4.58
C GLN A 56 10.10 3.70 4.05
N ALA A 57 10.22 3.97 2.75
CA ALA A 57 9.64 5.14 2.11
C ALA A 57 8.11 5.21 2.29
N ALA A 58 7.42 4.09 2.07
CA ALA A 58 5.97 3.98 2.26
C ALA A 58 5.54 4.35 3.68
N SER A 59 6.34 4.02 4.70
CA SER A 59 6.03 4.35 6.09
C SER A 59 5.92 5.86 6.38
N THR A 60 6.40 6.72 5.47
CA THR A 60 6.31 8.19 5.58
C THR A 60 5.05 8.79 4.93
N LEU A 61 4.28 7.97 4.21
CA LEU A 61 3.03 8.40 3.58
C LEU A 61 1.94 8.62 4.63
N PRO A 62 0.96 9.50 4.35
CA PRO A 62 -0.25 9.60 5.17
C PRO A 62 -0.92 8.24 5.31
N ALA A 63 -1.27 7.88 6.54
CA ALA A 63 -1.86 6.59 6.87
C ALA A 63 -3.12 6.78 7.72
N GLU A 64 -4.14 5.97 7.43
CA GLU A 64 -5.28 5.80 8.32
C GLU A 64 -4.88 4.92 9.48
N ARG A 65 -5.02 5.43 10.71
CA ARG A 65 -4.70 4.69 11.92
C ARG A 65 -5.97 4.02 12.46
N VAL A 66 -5.89 2.70 12.61
CA VAL A 66 -6.94 1.87 13.22
C VAL A 66 -6.38 1.27 14.50
N SER A 67 -6.91 1.71 15.65
CA SER A 67 -6.56 1.13 16.94
C SER A 67 -7.40 -0.12 17.21
N LEU A 68 -6.73 -1.18 17.65
CA LEU A 68 -7.29 -2.49 17.93
C LEU A 68 -6.88 -2.92 19.33
N ALA A 69 -7.79 -3.60 20.03
CA ALA A 69 -7.42 -4.32 21.23
C ALA A 69 -6.63 -5.59 20.84
N PRO A 70 -5.70 -6.08 21.69
CA PRO A 70 -4.98 -7.33 21.43
C PRO A 70 -5.90 -8.52 21.12
N VAL A 71 -7.10 -8.55 21.72
CA VAL A 71 -8.13 -9.58 21.48
C VAL A 71 -8.69 -9.55 20.06
N ASP A 72 -8.78 -8.37 19.42
CA ASP A 72 -9.27 -8.23 18.05
C ASP A 72 -8.29 -8.90 17.08
N LEU A 73 -6.99 -8.63 17.24
CA LEU A 73 -5.95 -9.28 16.45
C LEU A 73 -5.85 -10.77 16.77
N TYR A 74 -6.02 -11.18 18.03
CA TYR A 74 -6.15 -12.60 18.40
C TYR A 74 -7.28 -13.30 17.63
N ASN A 75 -8.47 -12.70 17.56
CA ASN A 75 -9.63 -13.26 16.86
C ASN A 75 -9.36 -13.42 15.35
N VAL A 76 -8.64 -12.47 14.75
CA VAL A 76 -8.15 -12.58 13.38
C VAL A 76 -7.22 -13.78 13.22
N LEU A 77 -6.19 -13.91 14.09
CA LEU A 77 -5.23 -15.01 14.02
C LEU A 77 -5.87 -16.38 14.26
N LEU A 78 -6.79 -16.47 15.23
CA LEU A 78 -7.55 -17.67 15.52
C LEU A 78 -8.37 -18.10 14.30
N SER A 79 -9.09 -17.17 13.68
CA SER A 79 -9.89 -17.45 12.48
C SER A 79 -9.02 -17.92 11.31
N LEU A 80 -7.86 -17.31 11.10
CA LEU A 80 -6.89 -17.72 10.08
C LEU A 80 -6.26 -19.09 10.34
N ARG A 81 -6.10 -19.47 11.61
CA ARG A 81 -5.61 -20.80 12.02
C ARG A 81 -6.67 -21.88 11.79
N LEU A 82 -7.93 -21.59 12.09
CA LEU A 82 -9.04 -22.54 11.99
C LEU A 82 -9.54 -22.73 10.56
N ARG A 83 -9.38 -21.72 9.68
CA ARG A 83 -9.94 -21.74 8.33
C ARG A 83 -8.85 -21.55 7.27
N LYS A 84 -8.79 -22.46 6.29
CA LYS A 84 -7.93 -22.32 5.10
C LYS A 84 -8.72 -21.83 3.90
N ALA A 85 -8.31 -20.70 3.32
CA ALA A 85 -9.00 -20.12 2.16
C ALA A 85 -8.74 -20.97 0.92
N LYS A 86 -9.82 -21.46 0.29
CA LYS A 86 -9.74 -22.24 -0.96
C LYS A 86 -9.81 -21.34 -2.18
N THR A 87 -10.64 -20.29 -2.12
CA THR A 87 -10.88 -19.33 -3.20
C THR A 87 -10.26 -17.96 -2.90
N ALA A 88 -10.21 -17.12 -3.92
CA ALA A 88 -9.94 -15.68 -3.81
C ALA A 88 -11.29 -14.91 -3.66
N PRO A 89 -11.30 -13.68 -3.11
CA PRO A 89 -10.15 -12.93 -2.61
C PRO A 89 -9.65 -13.37 -1.23
N ARG A 90 -8.36 -13.16 -0.94
CA ARG A 90 -7.71 -13.58 0.33
C ARG A 90 -7.21 -12.39 1.16
N ALA A 91 -7.99 -11.33 1.21
CA ALA A 91 -7.65 -10.11 1.94
C ALA A 91 -7.99 -10.19 3.44
N LEU A 92 -7.41 -9.25 4.18
CA LEU A 92 -8.03 -8.71 5.38
C LEU A 92 -8.57 -7.32 5.01
N ARG A 93 -9.89 -7.18 4.97
CA ARG A 93 -10.57 -5.96 4.53
C ARG A 93 -10.99 -5.16 5.75
N TYR A 94 -10.56 -3.91 5.83
CA TYR A 94 -10.94 -2.96 6.86
C TYR A 94 -12.09 -2.11 6.32
N GLU A 95 -13.28 -2.23 6.92
CA GLU A 95 -14.40 -1.33 6.64
C GLU A 95 -14.41 -0.24 7.72
N LEU A 96 -14.10 0.99 7.32
CA LEU A 96 -13.96 2.14 8.21
C LEU A 96 -15.12 3.10 7.95
N VAL A 97 -15.95 3.32 8.96
CA VAL A 97 -17.08 4.26 8.88
C VAL A 97 -16.96 5.24 10.04
N PRO A 98 -16.92 6.57 9.78
CA PRO A 98 -16.77 7.58 10.83
C PRO A 98 -17.74 7.37 11.98
N GLY A 99 -17.24 7.36 13.21
CA GLY A 99 -18.03 7.18 14.43
C GLY A 99 -18.51 5.75 14.71
N GLN A 100 -18.16 4.76 13.87
CA GLN A 100 -18.43 3.34 14.13
C GLN A 100 -17.15 2.57 14.47
N PRO A 101 -17.23 1.46 15.22
CA PRO A 101 -16.09 0.59 15.43
C PRO A 101 -15.57 0.06 14.08
N PRO A 102 -14.25 0.11 13.83
CA PRO A 102 -13.64 -0.51 12.65
C PRO A 102 -14.07 -1.97 12.51
N ARG A 103 -14.37 -2.42 11.29
CA ARG A 103 -14.71 -3.83 11.03
C ARG A 103 -13.60 -4.50 10.24
N LEU A 104 -13.07 -5.59 10.76
CA LEU A 104 -12.10 -6.44 10.09
C LEU A 104 -12.84 -7.60 9.42
N VAL A 105 -12.82 -7.68 8.10
CA VAL A 105 -13.51 -8.71 7.33
C VAL A 105 -12.51 -9.67 6.71
N LEU A 106 -12.65 -10.95 7.06
CA LEU A 106 -11.82 -12.03 6.56
C LEU A 106 -12.41 -12.62 5.27
N GLU A 107 -11.85 -12.24 4.13
CA GLU A 107 -12.22 -12.77 2.81
C GLU A 107 -11.56 -14.14 2.53
N PRO A 108 -12.19 -15.10 1.85
CA PRO A 108 -13.44 -15.00 1.11
C PRO A 108 -14.67 -15.35 1.96
N TRP A 109 -14.52 -15.61 3.26
CA TRP A 109 -15.62 -16.06 4.11
C TRP A 109 -16.61 -14.96 4.49
N GLU A 110 -16.27 -13.69 4.20
CA GLU A 110 -17.02 -12.52 4.64
C GLU A 110 -17.26 -12.52 6.18
N GLN A 111 -16.35 -13.15 6.94
CA GLN A 111 -16.42 -13.21 8.39
C GLN A 111 -16.03 -11.85 8.96
N VAL A 112 -16.98 -11.18 9.61
CA VAL A 112 -16.80 -9.86 10.20
C VAL A 112 -16.35 -10.00 11.66
N LEU A 113 -15.26 -9.31 12.00
CA LEU A 113 -14.74 -9.17 13.34
C LEU A 113 -14.77 -7.66 13.68
N PRO A 114 -15.74 -7.19 14.49
CA PRO A 114 -15.72 -5.80 14.92
C PRO A 114 -14.54 -5.57 15.87
N ALA A 115 -13.85 -4.45 15.71
CA ALA A 115 -12.87 -3.99 16.68
C ALA A 115 -13.60 -3.58 17.97
N SER A 116 -12.98 -3.87 19.10
CA SER A 116 -13.53 -3.58 20.42
C SER A 116 -12.99 -2.29 21.05
N ASP A 117 -11.99 -1.67 20.41
CA ASP A 117 -11.40 -0.40 20.84
C ASP A 117 -12.18 0.82 20.29
N LYS A 118 -11.52 1.97 20.14
CA LYS A 118 -12.12 3.25 19.74
C LYS A 118 -12.82 3.19 18.37
N PRO A 119 -13.95 3.91 18.21
CA PRO A 119 -14.55 4.16 16.90
C PRO A 119 -13.56 4.83 15.93
N TYR A 120 -13.76 4.58 14.64
CA TYR A 120 -12.97 5.20 13.59
C TYR A 120 -13.18 6.72 13.56
N GLN A 121 -12.08 7.48 13.64
CA GLN A 121 -12.08 8.96 13.76
C GLN A 121 -11.91 9.69 12.42
N GLY A 122 -11.68 8.97 11.31
CA GLY A 122 -11.57 9.62 10.01
C GLY A 122 -12.88 10.28 9.57
N SER A 123 -12.78 11.20 8.61
CA SER A 123 -13.92 12.01 8.16
C SER A 123 -14.75 11.36 7.05
N VAL A 124 -14.21 10.33 6.39
CA VAL A 124 -14.83 9.71 5.20
C VAL A 124 -14.92 8.20 5.38
N PRO A 125 -16.04 7.56 5.01
CA PRO A 125 -16.10 6.11 4.94
C PRO A 125 -15.14 5.56 3.88
N GLN A 126 -14.37 4.54 4.23
CA GLN A 126 -13.41 3.93 3.32
C GLN A 126 -13.21 2.43 3.57
N VAL A 127 -12.83 1.72 2.53
CA VAL A 127 -12.43 0.31 2.60
C VAL A 127 -10.96 0.22 2.24
N VAL A 128 -10.19 -0.45 3.09
CA VAL A 128 -8.79 -0.79 2.78
C VAL A 128 -8.62 -2.30 2.82
N ARG A 129 -8.14 -2.88 1.72
CA ARG A 129 -7.74 -4.29 1.68
C ARG A 129 -6.25 -4.44 1.88
N THR A 130 -5.87 -5.24 2.88
CA THR A 130 -4.47 -5.62 3.10
C THR A 130 -4.23 -7.07 2.70
N TRP A 131 -3.00 -7.34 2.25
CA TRP A 131 -2.62 -8.62 1.66
C TRP A 131 -1.52 -9.33 2.46
N GLY A 132 -1.48 -10.66 2.33
CA GLY A 132 -0.51 -11.48 3.06
C GLY A 132 -0.86 -11.66 4.54
N ARG A 133 -2.16 -11.58 4.89
CA ARG A 133 -2.71 -11.75 6.25
C ARG A 133 -2.23 -13.00 6.99
N GLN A 134 -1.86 -14.07 6.28
CA GLN A 134 -1.29 -15.28 6.91
C GLN A 134 0.02 -14.99 7.65
N ARG A 135 0.80 -14.00 7.19
CA ARG A 135 2.05 -13.57 7.87
C ARG A 135 1.79 -12.91 9.22
N LEU A 136 0.55 -12.49 9.52
CA LEU A 136 0.19 -11.97 10.84
C LEU A 136 0.35 -13.02 11.95
N SER A 137 0.39 -14.32 11.61
CA SER A 137 0.66 -15.38 12.59
C SER A 137 2.00 -15.21 13.31
N LEU A 138 2.95 -14.46 12.73
CA LEU A 138 4.23 -14.10 13.36
C LEU A 138 4.03 -13.30 14.65
N LEU A 139 2.94 -12.54 14.75
CA LEU A 139 2.60 -11.73 15.92
C LEU A 139 1.98 -12.54 17.06
N GLY A 140 1.55 -13.78 16.80
CA GLY A 140 0.75 -14.56 17.77
C GLY A 140 1.45 -14.82 19.11
N ARG A 141 2.78 -14.93 19.13
CA ARG A 141 3.56 -15.10 20.36
C ARG A 141 3.71 -13.82 21.18
N LEU A 142 3.48 -12.65 20.57
CA LEU A 142 3.62 -11.35 21.21
C LEU A 142 2.30 -10.86 21.82
N LEU A 143 1.16 -11.35 21.32
CA LEU A 143 -0.17 -10.92 21.78
C LEU A 143 -0.38 -10.95 23.30
N PRO A 144 0.07 -11.99 24.05
CA PRO A 144 -0.08 -12.00 25.51
C PRO A 144 0.65 -10.87 26.25
N HIS A 145 1.64 -10.26 25.60
CA HIS A 145 2.46 -9.16 26.13
C HIS A 145 2.09 -7.81 25.53
N THR A 146 1.11 -7.77 24.62
CA THR A 146 0.72 -6.57 23.89
C THR A 146 -0.33 -5.81 24.68
N GLN A 147 -0.11 -4.51 24.89
CA GLN A 147 -1.05 -3.60 25.55
C GLN A 147 -2.03 -2.98 24.55
N ALA A 148 -1.53 -2.58 23.38
CA ALA A 148 -2.31 -2.00 22.30
C ALA A 148 -1.75 -2.38 20.92
N VAL A 149 -2.62 -2.38 19.91
CA VAL A 149 -2.24 -2.62 18.52
C VAL A 149 -2.73 -1.46 17.66
N ASP A 150 -1.83 -0.81 16.95
CA ASP A 150 -2.18 0.17 15.93
C ASP A 150 -1.89 -0.38 14.54
N VAL A 151 -2.87 -0.28 13.65
CA VAL A 151 -2.73 -0.63 12.24
C VAL A 151 -2.71 0.64 11.42
N HIS A 152 -1.61 0.88 10.71
CA HIS A 152 -1.47 1.98 9.77
C HIS A 152 -1.76 1.47 8.35
N LEU A 153 -2.80 2.03 7.75
CA LEU A 153 -3.34 1.65 6.44
C LEU A 153 -3.07 2.77 5.44
N LEU A 154 -2.24 2.50 4.44
CA LEU A 154 -1.84 3.48 3.42
C LEU A 154 -2.76 3.51 2.19
N GLY A 155 -3.73 2.61 2.11
CA GLY A 155 -4.60 2.43 0.95
C GLY A 155 -4.28 1.17 0.14
N ALA A 156 -4.98 1.01 -0.98
CA ALA A 156 -4.92 -0.20 -1.80
C ALA A 156 -3.54 -0.38 -2.46
N GLY A 157 -3.00 -1.60 -2.39
CA GLY A 157 -1.71 -1.95 -3.02
C GLY A 157 -0.46 -1.44 -2.30
N LEU A 158 -0.62 -0.61 -1.26
CA LEU A 158 0.46 -0.14 -0.41
C LEU A 158 0.65 -1.05 0.83
N PRO A 159 1.82 -0.99 1.49
CA PRO A 159 2.06 -1.73 2.72
C PRO A 159 1.11 -1.35 3.85
N ALA A 160 0.75 -2.33 4.67
CA ALA A 160 0.11 -2.10 5.96
C ALA A 160 1.13 -2.32 7.09
N PHE A 161 1.09 -1.48 8.13
CA PHE A 161 1.99 -1.59 9.28
C PHE A 161 1.18 -1.93 10.53
N TYR A 162 1.66 -2.92 11.28
CA TYR A 162 1.10 -3.34 12.56
C TYR A 162 2.10 -2.98 13.64
N VAL A 163 1.76 -1.99 14.46
CA VAL A 163 2.57 -1.51 15.59
C VAL A 163 1.99 -2.10 16.86
N LEU A 164 2.76 -2.97 17.51
CA LEU A 164 2.41 -3.58 18.79
C LEU A 164 3.12 -2.82 19.90
N ASP A 165 2.35 -2.28 20.83
CA ASP A 165 2.86 -1.73 22.08
C ASP A 165 3.04 -2.86 23.10
N LEU A 166 4.28 -3.11 23.52
CA LEU A 166 4.64 -4.12 24.53
C LEU A 166 4.98 -3.46 25.88
N GLY A 167 4.63 -2.18 26.06
CA GLY A 167 4.96 -1.34 27.22
C GLY A 167 6.38 -0.79 27.14
N ALA A 168 7.38 -1.63 27.46
CA ALA A 168 8.79 -1.21 27.46
C ALA A 168 9.42 -1.17 26.06
N ALA A 169 8.73 -1.69 25.05
CA ALA A 169 9.21 -1.77 23.68
C ALA A 169 8.03 -1.70 22.71
N THR A 170 8.31 -1.30 21.48
CA THR A 170 7.36 -1.37 20.36
C THR A 170 7.90 -2.32 19.30
N LEU A 171 7.00 -3.04 18.62
CA LEU A 171 7.33 -3.85 17.46
C LEU A 171 6.46 -3.44 16.27
N THR A 172 7.13 -3.05 15.19
CA THR A 172 6.46 -2.70 13.92
C THR A 172 6.66 -3.83 12.91
N LEU A 173 5.56 -4.46 12.47
CA LEU A 173 5.54 -5.39 11.34
C LEU A 173 4.97 -4.71 10.10
N ALA A 174 5.77 -4.59 9.05
CA ALA A 174 5.31 -4.11 7.75
C ALA A 174 4.94 -5.29 6.82
N LEU A 175 3.73 -5.28 6.28
CA LEU A 175 3.25 -6.22 5.28
C LEU A 175 3.00 -5.49 3.97
N SER A 176 3.94 -5.60 3.04
CA SER A 176 3.86 -4.92 1.74
C SER A 176 2.75 -5.42 0.82
N GLY A 177 2.21 -6.62 1.06
CA GLY A 177 1.24 -7.25 0.16
C GLY A 177 1.75 -7.61 -1.24
N TRP A 178 2.95 -7.16 -1.61
CA TRP A 178 3.59 -7.41 -2.89
C TRP A 178 4.03 -8.87 -2.98
N THR A 179 3.43 -9.60 -3.91
CA THR A 179 3.87 -10.95 -4.27
C THR A 179 4.39 -10.92 -5.69
N ASP A 180 5.45 -11.68 -5.95
CA ASP A 180 6.04 -11.81 -7.29
C ASP A 180 5.03 -12.33 -8.33
N SER A 181 4.04 -13.09 -7.90
CA SER A 181 3.00 -13.69 -8.75
C SER A 181 1.93 -12.71 -9.22
N GLY A 182 1.69 -11.60 -8.51
CA GLY A 182 0.54 -10.71 -8.78
C GLY A 182 0.88 -9.44 -9.57
N TRP A 183 2.17 -9.10 -9.65
CA TRP A 183 2.69 -7.85 -10.26
C TRP A 183 2.06 -6.55 -9.73
N ALA A 184 1.27 -6.63 -8.67
CA ALA A 184 0.58 -5.49 -8.06
C ALA A 184 1.55 -4.40 -7.63
N GLY A 185 2.74 -4.78 -7.15
CA GLY A 185 3.76 -3.83 -6.71
C GLY A 185 4.40 -3.01 -7.84
N ILE A 186 4.31 -3.41 -9.11
CA ILE A 186 5.00 -2.73 -10.23
C ILE A 186 4.65 -1.24 -10.28
N ALA A 187 3.36 -0.90 -10.18
CA ALA A 187 2.93 0.50 -10.18
C ALA A 187 3.22 1.23 -8.87
N THR A 188 3.14 0.52 -7.75
CA THR A 188 3.38 1.10 -6.42
C THR A 188 4.85 1.51 -6.24
N PHE A 189 5.78 0.83 -6.90
CA PHE A 189 7.21 1.15 -6.81
C PHE A 189 7.56 2.50 -7.43
N ASP A 190 6.83 2.93 -8.45
CA ASP A 190 7.04 4.20 -9.13
C ASP A 190 6.70 5.41 -8.25
N LEU A 191 5.80 5.23 -7.26
CA LEU A 191 5.45 6.26 -6.27
C LEU A 191 6.64 6.67 -5.41
N PHE A 192 7.63 5.79 -5.26
CA PHE A 192 8.80 5.99 -4.41
C PHE A 192 10.07 6.27 -5.22
N ALA A 193 9.96 6.52 -6.52
CA ALA A 193 11.10 6.94 -7.31
C ALA A 193 11.62 8.29 -6.76
N PRO A 194 12.90 8.38 -6.36
CA PRO A 194 13.44 9.62 -5.85
C PRO A 194 13.46 10.65 -6.99
N GLY A 195 12.95 11.85 -6.71
CA GLY A 195 13.11 13.00 -7.59
C GLY A 195 14.56 13.51 -7.60
N ASN A 196 14.77 14.70 -8.16
CA ASN A 196 16.07 15.35 -8.07
C ASN A 196 16.42 15.61 -6.59
N THR A 197 17.39 14.87 -6.07
CA THR A 197 17.71 14.87 -4.64
C THR A 197 18.91 15.76 -4.40
N ASP A 198 18.75 16.79 -3.56
CA ASP A 198 19.85 17.62 -3.10
C ASP A 198 20.76 16.82 -2.14
N GLU A 199 21.90 16.38 -2.64
CA GLU A 199 22.88 15.62 -1.86
C GLU A 199 23.45 16.39 -0.67
N VAL A 200 23.57 17.72 -0.77
CA VAL A 200 24.09 18.56 0.31
C VAL A 200 23.09 18.58 1.45
N LEU A 201 21.80 18.74 1.11
CA LEU A 201 20.72 18.65 2.08
C LEU A 201 20.62 17.25 2.72
N GLY A 202 20.78 16.18 1.92
CA GLY A 202 20.83 14.80 2.41
C GLY A 202 21.93 14.59 3.46
N LYS A 203 23.16 15.05 3.20
CA LYS A 203 24.27 14.98 4.17
C LYS A 203 24.00 15.76 5.44
N ARG A 204 23.40 16.95 5.34
CA ARG A 204 23.01 17.76 6.51
C ARG A 204 21.94 17.05 7.35
N LEU A 205 20.95 16.44 6.71
CA LEU A 205 19.92 15.64 7.37
C LEU A 205 20.51 14.47 8.15
N VAL A 206 21.35 13.68 7.49
CA VAL A 206 22.01 12.53 8.13
C VAL A 206 22.82 12.97 9.34
N LYS A 207 23.54 14.10 9.26
CA LYS A 207 24.28 14.66 10.39
C LYS A 207 23.36 14.98 11.57
N GLN A 208 22.24 15.67 11.33
CA GLN A 208 21.26 15.98 12.38
C GLN A 208 20.64 14.72 13.02
N LEU A 209 20.41 13.69 12.21
CA LEU A 209 19.83 12.42 12.64
C LEU A 209 20.83 11.47 13.31
N ALA A 210 22.12 11.66 13.09
CA ALA A 210 23.19 10.96 13.77
C ALA A 210 23.37 11.44 15.21
N GLU A 211 23.06 12.71 15.48
CA GLU A 211 23.07 13.27 16.83
C GLU A 211 21.89 12.74 17.66
N GLN A 212 20.68 12.80 17.11
CA GLN A 212 19.47 12.29 17.77
C GLN A 212 18.33 12.00 16.78
N PRO A 213 17.42 11.06 17.09
CA PRO A 213 16.20 10.87 16.31
C PRO A 213 15.31 12.12 16.34
N ARG A 214 14.71 12.49 15.20
CA ARG A 214 13.87 13.70 15.06
C ARG A 214 12.67 13.43 14.16
N THR A 215 11.57 14.17 14.38
CA THR A 215 10.42 14.18 13.48
C THR A 215 10.69 15.07 12.25
N LEU A 216 9.86 14.94 11.22
CA LEU A 216 9.91 15.82 10.06
C LEU A 216 9.71 17.30 10.44
N ASP A 217 8.81 17.59 11.38
CA ASP A 217 8.54 18.94 11.87
C ASP A 217 9.78 19.56 12.52
N THR A 218 10.42 18.84 13.46
CA THR A 218 11.64 19.30 14.12
C THR A 218 12.79 19.51 13.12
N LEU A 219 12.91 18.64 12.11
CA LEU A 219 13.91 18.82 11.05
C LEU A 219 13.64 20.06 10.18
N SER A 220 12.37 20.34 9.88
CA SER A 220 11.95 21.54 9.13
C SER A 220 12.32 22.82 9.86
N GLU A 221 12.07 22.86 11.16
CA GLU A 221 12.46 23.97 12.04
C GLU A 221 13.98 24.12 12.14
N THR A 222 14.71 23.02 12.35
CA THR A 222 16.17 23.05 12.58
C THR A 222 16.95 23.41 11.31
N LEU A 223 16.51 22.94 10.15
CA LEU A 223 17.21 23.15 8.88
C LEU A 223 16.70 24.36 8.10
N HIS A 224 15.61 24.99 8.55
CA HIS A 224 14.91 26.07 7.87
C HIS A 224 14.57 25.73 6.41
N GLN A 225 14.03 24.53 6.20
CA GLN A 225 13.68 24.03 4.87
C GLN A 225 12.18 23.66 4.81
N PRO A 226 11.51 23.87 3.67
CA PRO A 226 10.13 23.44 3.49
C PRO A 226 9.97 21.93 3.67
N ARG A 227 8.85 21.50 4.27
CA ARG A 227 8.53 20.08 4.49
C ARG A 227 8.63 19.24 3.23
N GLN A 228 8.21 19.77 2.08
CA GLN A 228 8.25 19.05 0.81
C GLN A 228 9.68 18.76 0.34
N THR A 229 10.58 19.77 0.43
CA THR A 229 12.00 19.62 0.10
C THR A 229 12.67 18.59 1.02
N LEU A 230 12.38 18.66 2.32
CA LEU A 230 12.91 17.70 3.29
C LEU A 230 12.38 16.29 3.07
N ARG A 231 11.10 16.13 2.71
CA ARG A 231 10.52 14.81 2.38
C ARG A 231 11.25 14.18 1.20
N GLN A 232 11.57 14.93 0.15
CA GLN A 232 12.31 14.39 -0.99
C GLN A 232 13.74 14.00 -0.61
N ALA A 233 14.43 14.81 0.18
CA ALA A 233 15.76 14.47 0.65
C ALA A 233 15.77 13.24 1.58
N LEU A 234 14.80 13.16 2.52
CA LEU A 234 14.61 11.99 3.38
C LEU A 234 14.28 10.73 2.58
N LEU A 235 13.43 10.84 1.54
CA LEU A 235 13.13 9.72 0.65
C LEU A 235 14.42 9.18 0.01
N GLY A 236 15.29 10.05 -0.49
CA GLY A 236 16.59 9.65 -1.03
C GLY A 236 17.45 8.91 0.00
N GLU A 237 17.54 9.42 1.23
CA GLU A 237 18.33 8.80 2.30
C GLU A 237 17.73 7.48 2.83
N LEU A 238 16.41 7.33 2.84
CA LEU A 238 15.73 6.06 3.13
C LEU A 238 16.06 5.00 2.07
N LEU A 239 16.06 5.38 0.78
CA LEU A 239 16.39 4.47 -0.33
C LEU A 239 17.88 4.09 -0.37
N LYS A 240 18.77 5.02 0.00
CA LYS A 240 20.19 4.74 0.23
C LYS A 240 20.44 3.84 1.44
N GLY A 241 19.43 3.67 2.29
CA GLY A 241 19.51 2.88 3.52
C GLY A 241 20.37 3.54 4.60
N THR A 242 20.55 4.86 4.58
CA THR A 242 21.33 5.61 5.59
C THR A 242 20.48 5.98 6.80
N VAL A 243 19.19 6.20 6.57
CA VAL A 243 18.19 6.58 7.57
C VAL A 243 17.09 5.52 7.62
N VAL A 244 16.44 5.38 8.77
CA VAL A 244 15.20 4.62 8.93
C VAL A 244 14.11 5.52 9.48
N HIS A 245 12.86 5.17 9.18
CA HIS A 245 11.69 5.82 9.77
C HIS A 245 10.97 4.82 10.65
N ASP A 246 10.72 5.20 11.91
CA ASP A 246 9.85 4.44 12.81
C ASP A 246 8.44 5.02 12.77
N ILE A 247 7.53 4.34 12.07
CA ILE A 247 6.13 4.76 11.95
C ILE A 247 5.39 4.83 13.28
N GLY A 248 5.82 4.05 14.29
CA GLY A 248 5.18 4.05 15.61
C GLY A 248 5.43 5.34 16.39
N SER A 249 6.64 5.89 16.30
CA SER A 249 7.02 7.16 16.95
C SER A 249 7.01 8.37 16.02
N GLY A 250 6.99 8.18 14.70
CA GLY A 250 7.14 9.24 13.70
C GLY A 250 8.56 9.81 13.60
N LEU A 251 9.55 9.12 14.21
CA LEU A 251 10.93 9.57 14.27
C LEU A 251 11.75 9.00 13.09
N PHE A 252 12.57 9.87 12.53
CA PHE A 252 13.67 9.48 11.65
C PHE A 252 14.92 9.28 12.49
N GLN A 253 15.73 8.28 12.14
CA GLN A 253 16.98 7.99 12.83
C GLN A 253 18.05 7.59 11.83
N HIS A 254 19.27 8.10 12.02
CA HIS A 254 20.43 7.59 11.28
C HIS A 254 20.72 6.16 11.72
N ARG A 255 20.55 5.20 10.81
CA ARG A 255 20.77 3.78 11.06
C ARG A 255 21.18 3.11 9.75
N PRO A 256 22.46 3.20 9.37
CA PRO A 256 22.92 2.69 8.09
C PRO A 256 22.72 1.17 8.00
N LEU A 257 22.14 0.72 6.88
CA LEU A 257 21.91 -0.68 6.56
C LEU A 257 23.19 -1.37 6.05
N THR A 258 24.02 -0.61 5.34
CA THR A 258 25.28 -1.04 4.72
C THR A 258 26.42 -0.11 5.12
N ALA A 259 27.67 -0.58 5.02
CA ALA A 259 28.84 0.23 5.35
C ALA A 259 29.00 1.47 4.45
N GLN A 260 28.59 1.35 3.19
CA GLN A 260 28.49 2.45 2.24
C GLN A 260 27.02 2.63 1.84
N PRO A 261 26.55 3.87 1.60
CA PRO A 261 25.21 4.12 1.09
C PRO A 261 24.95 3.32 -0.20
N LEU A 262 23.71 2.86 -0.37
CA LEU A 262 23.32 2.13 -1.58
C LEU A 262 23.26 3.08 -2.78
N ASP A 263 23.69 2.57 -3.93
CA ASP A 263 23.55 3.26 -5.21
C ASP A 263 22.08 3.21 -5.68
N ILE A 264 21.42 4.37 -5.70
CA ILE A 264 20.01 4.50 -6.08
C ILE A 264 19.80 4.07 -7.53
N ASP A 265 20.75 4.34 -8.43
CA ASP A 265 20.58 4.03 -9.85
C ASP A 265 20.54 2.52 -10.07
N GLN A 266 21.34 1.75 -9.32
CA GLN A 266 21.28 0.28 -9.29
C GLN A 266 19.98 -0.25 -8.70
N LEU A 267 19.29 0.52 -7.85
CA LEU A 267 18.04 0.15 -7.21
C LEU A 267 16.80 0.68 -7.95
N ARG A 268 16.98 1.48 -8.99
CA ARG A 268 15.88 2.14 -9.71
C ARG A 268 14.90 1.12 -10.28
N TYR A 269 15.43 0.10 -10.93
CA TYR A 269 14.66 -0.98 -11.56
C TYR A 269 14.89 -2.31 -10.83
N ARG A 270 13.85 -3.14 -10.76
CA ARG A 270 13.92 -4.51 -10.22
C ARG A 270 14.77 -5.40 -11.12
N ASP A 271 14.63 -5.24 -12.43
CA ASP A 271 15.29 -6.02 -13.47
C ASP A 271 15.31 -5.26 -14.81
N ALA A 272 16.00 -5.82 -15.80
CA ALA A 272 16.12 -5.24 -17.15
C ALA A 272 14.77 -5.11 -17.89
N ARG A 273 13.73 -5.88 -17.51
CA ARG A 273 12.41 -5.77 -18.14
C ARG A 273 11.68 -4.54 -17.65
N GLU A 274 11.78 -4.25 -16.34
CA GLU A 274 11.24 -3.01 -15.78
C GLU A 274 11.98 -1.80 -16.36
N GLU A 275 13.32 -1.84 -16.47
CA GLU A 275 14.11 -0.79 -17.13
C GLU A 275 13.63 -0.51 -18.57
N GLN A 276 13.47 -1.56 -19.38
CA GLN A 276 12.95 -1.41 -20.74
C GLN A 276 11.53 -0.84 -20.77
N ALA A 277 10.67 -1.22 -19.82
CA ALA A 277 9.33 -0.67 -19.72
C ALA A 277 9.34 0.85 -19.42
N HIS A 278 10.25 1.30 -18.56
CA HIS A 278 10.44 2.73 -18.28
C HIS A 278 10.99 3.49 -19.47
N ARG A 279 11.89 2.89 -20.27
CA ARG A 279 12.33 3.47 -21.55
C ARG A 279 11.16 3.71 -22.49
N LEU A 280 10.25 2.74 -22.63
CA LEU A 280 9.07 2.85 -23.47
C LEU A 280 8.12 3.96 -22.98
N LEU A 281 7.98 4.12 -21.66
CA LEU A 281 7.17 5.19 -21.06
C LEU A 281 7.78 6.58 -21.14
N ALA A 282 9.10 6.68 -21.24
CA ALA A 282 9.81 7.96 -21.26
C ALA A 282 9.54 8.76 -22.55
N ILE A 283 9.19 8.07 -23.64
CA ILE A 283 8.87 8.69 -24.92
C ILE A 283 7.36 8.83 -25.02
N ALA A 284 6.89 10.06 -25.23
CA ALA A 284 5.47 10.34 -25.41
C ALA A 284 4.87 9.48 -26.53
N GLU A 285 3.61 9.08 -26.34
CA GLU A 285 2.80 8.33 -27.31
C GLU A 285 3.24 6.89 -27.62
N GLN A 286 4.38 6.40 -27.08
CA GLN A 286 4.80 5.02 -27.28
C GLN A 286 3.94 4.00 -26.54
N VAL A 287 3.21 4.40 -25.50
CA VAL A 287 2.35 3.52 -24.72
C VAL A 287 0.97 4.16 -24.62
N GLN A 288 -0.03 3.52 -25.21
CA GLN A 288 -1.39 4.05 -25.31
C GLN A 288 -2.40 3.03 -24.78
N LEU A 289 -3.33 3.50 -23.95
CA LEU A 289 -4.49 2.72 -23.53
C LEU A 289 -5.55 2.86 -24.62
N THR A 290 -5.99 1.74 -25.17
CA THR A 290 -6.98 1.72 -26.27
C THR A 290 -8.39 1.46 -25.75
N ARG A 291 -8.52 0.64 -24.69
CA ARG A 291 -9.80 0.30 -24.08
C ARG A 291 -9.62 -0.02 -22.61
N ILE A 292 -10.53 0.48 -21.78
CA ILE A 292 -10.66 0.11 -20.37
C ILE A 292 -12.10 -0.36 -20.18
N HIS A 293 -12.28 -1.63 -19.83
CA HIS A 293 -13.59 -2.23 -19.58
C HIS A 293 -13.73 -2.57 -18.10
N ASP A 294 -14.64 -1.86 -17.42
CA ASP A 294 -15.02 -2.11 -16.03
C ASP A 294 -15.90 -3.38 -15.94
N LEU A 295 -15.35 -4.45 -15.37
CA LEU A 295 -16.03 -5.73 -15.13
C LEU A 295 -16.74 -5.77 -13.76
N GLY A 296 -16.85 -4.64 -13.07
CA GLY A 296 -17.54 -4.51 -11.80
C GLY A 296 -16.91 -5.36 -10.70
N LEU A 297 -17.58 -6.45 -10.30
CA LEU A 297 -17.07 -7.30 -9.22
C LEU A 297 -15.86 -8.15 -9.63
N GLU A 298 -15.62 -8.33 -10.92
CA GLU A 298 -14.51 -9.13 -11.46
C GLU A 298 -13.23 -8.31 -11.70
N GLY A 299 -13.30 -6.98 -11.56
CA GLY A 299 -12.18 -6.04 -11.72
C GLY A 299 -12.24 -5.26 -13.04
N ALA A 300 -11.11 -5.07 -13.73
CA ALA A 300 -11.04 -4.28 -14.96
C ALA A 300 -10.18 -4.97 -16.02
N ALA A 301 -10.62 -4.95 -17.27
CA ALA A 301 -9.82 -5.35 -18.43
C ALA A 301 -9.24 -4.12 -19.13
N ILE A 302 -7.93 -4.13 -19.34
CA ILE A 302 -7.16 -3.05 -19.94
C ILE A 302 -6.54 -3.57 -21.24
N ASP A 303 -6.84 -2.90 -22.35
CA ASP A 303 -6.21 -3.12 -23.66
C ASP A 303 -5.37 -1.91 -24.04
N GLY A 304 -4.26 -2.15 -24.72
CA GLY A 304 -3.38 -1.09 -25.17
C GLY A 304 -2.39 -1.49 -26.23
N GLU A 305 -1.72 -0.45 -26.71
CA GLU A 305 -0.73 -0.53 -27.76
C GLU A 305 0.60 0.03 -27.26
N VAL A 306 1.69 -0.66 -27.62
CA VAL A 306 3.05 -0.24 -27.29
C VAL A 306 3.89 -0.19 -28.56
N GLN A 307 4.32 1.01 -28.94
CA GLN A 307 5.20 1.27 -30.07
C GLN A 307 6.65 1.41 -29.58
N ASP A 308 7.48 0.40 -29.84
CA ASP A 308 8.92 0.49 -29.56
C ASP A 308 9.63 1.08 -30.79
N ARG A 309 9.90 2.39 -30.74
CA ARG A 309 10.59 3.09 -31.85
C ARG A 309 12.02 2.59 -32.07
N GLN A 310 12.72 2.12 -31.03
CA GLN A 310 14.08 1.57 -31.22
C GLN A 310 14.06 0.25 -31.97
N ALA A 311 13.04 -0.57 -31.73
CA ALA A 311 12.85 -1.85 -32.41
C ALA A 311 12.06 -1.72 -33.72
N HIS A 312 11.57 -0.52 -34.07
CA HIS A 312 10.64 -0.26 -35.18
C HIS A 312 9.45 -1.23 -35.21
N ARG A 313 8.86 -1.51 -34.05
CA ARG A 313 7.78 -2.50 -33.90
C ARG A 313 6.64 -1.98 -33.03
N GLN A 314 5.45 -2.49 -33.31
CA GLN A 314 4.22 -2.21 -32.58
C GLN A 314 3.71 -3.51 -31.96
N TYR A 315 3.32 -3.44 -30.70
CA TYR A 315 2.83 -4.57 -29.93
C TYR A 315 1.45 -4.26 -29.37
N GLN A 316 0.55 -5.23 -29.47
CA GLN A 316 -0.75 -5.18 -28.80
C GLN A 316 -0.63 -5.95 -27.49
N THR A 317 -1.06 -5.34 -26.40
CA THR A 317 -0.98 -5.94 -25.07
C THR A 317 -2.24 -5.66 -24.28
N SER A 318 -2.68 -6.66 -23.53
CA SER A 318 -3.85 -6.55 -22.67
C SER A 318 -3.68 -7.34 -21.39
N PHE A 319 -4.35 -6.89 -20.33
CA PHE A 319 -4.43 -7.61 -19.07
C PHE A 319 -5.74 -7.32 -18.33
N THR A 320 -6.18 -8.27 -17.52
CA THR A 320 -7.31 -8.11 -16.61
C THR A 320 -6.78 -8.06 -15.18
N LEU A 321 -7.08 -6.96 -14.49
CA LEU A 321 -6.88 -6.82 -13.05
C LEU A 321 -8.11 -7.30 -12.32
N ASP A 322 -7.95 -8.14 -11.30
CA ASP A 322 -9.03 -8.38 -10.33
C ASP A 322 -9.12 -7.24 -9.30
N ARG A 323 -10.06 -7.36 -8.37
CA ARG A 323 -10.18 -6.46 -7.19
C ARG A 323 -8.94 -6.42 -6.31
N GLU A 324 -8.07 -7.43 -6.39
CA GLU A 324 -6.83 -7.48 -5.64
C GLU A 324 -5.70 -6.69 -6.34
N GLY A 325 -6.01 -6.08 -7.51
CA GLY A 325 -5.03 -5.48 -8.40
C GLY A 325 -4.08 -6.53 -9.00
N ARG A 326 -4.42 -7.82 -8.94
CA ARG A 326 -3.61 -8.90 -9.52
C ARG A 326 -4.03 -9.13 -10.95
N THR A 327 -3.05 -9.46 -11.79
CA THR A 327 -3.32 -9.83 -13.16
C THR A 327 -3.85 -11.26 -13.23
N VAL A 328 -5.10 -11.45 -13.66
CA VAL A 328 -5.75 -12.77 -13.80
C VAL A 328 -5.62 -13.30 -15.22
N LYS A 329 -5.77 -12.42 -16.21
CA LYS A 329 -5.61 -12.73 -17.64
C LYS A 329 -4.64 -11.74 -18.25
N ALA A 330 -3.84 -12.18 -19.21
CA ALA A 330 -2.97 -11.30 -19.96
C ALA A 330 -2.69 -11.87 -21.35
N SER A 331 -2.39 -10.98 -22.29
CA SER A 331 -1.95 -11.30 -23.64
C SER A 331 -1.00 -10.22 -24.15
N CYS A 332 0.02 -10.61 -24.91
CA CYS A 332 0.89 -9.68 -25.61
C CYS A 332 1.43 -10.31 -26.90
N THR A 333 1.51 -9.53 -27.98
CA THR A 333 1.99 -10.00 -29.30
C THR A 333 3.51 -10.08 -29.41
N CYS A 334 4.26 -9.69 -28.37
CA CYS A 334 5.72 -9.79 -28.37
C CYS A 334 6.21 -11.25 -28.38
N HIS A 335 7.45 -11.44 -28.85
CA HIS A 335 8.05 -12.77 -28.94
C HIS A 335 8.17 -13.47 -27.57
N ASP A 336 8.61 -12.75 -26.54
CA ASP A 336 8.82 -13.32 -25.21
C ASP A 336 7.54 -13.88 -24.59
N PHE A 337 6.43 -13.14 -24.74
CA PHE A 337 5.11 -13.57 -24.29
C PHE A 337 4.60 -14.74 -25.12
N ARG A 338 4.75 -14.70 -26.45
CA ARG A 338 4.34 -15.82 -27.33
C ARG A 338 5.12 -17.11 -27.01
N ARG A 339 6.39 -17.01 -26.62
CA ARG A 339 7.25 -18.15 -26.29
C ARG A 339 6.95 -18.74 -24.91
N ALA A 340 6.81 -17.91 -23.88
CA ALA A 340 6.79 -18.37 -22.49
C ALA A 340 5.48 -18.06 -21.74
N GLY A 341 4.58 -17.29 -22.34
CA GLY A 341 3.42 -16.72 -21.67
C GLY A 341 3.81 -16.01 -20.39
N LEU A 342 3.06 -16.28 -19.32
CA LEU A 342 3.30 -15.71 -17.99
C LEU A 342 4.31 -16.48 -17.14
N LYS A 343 4.84 -17.62 -17.63
CA LYS A 343 5.73 -18.48 -16.83
C LYS A 343 7.01 -17.76 -16.39
N GLN A 344 7.46 -16.78 -17.17
CA GLN A 344 8.64 -15.97 -16.87
C GLN A 344 8.30 -14.59 -16.31
N GLY A 345 7.04 -14.32 -15.92
CA GLY A 345 6.59 -13.00 -15.52
C GLY A 345 6.15 -12.11 -16.71
N PRO A 346 5.87 -10.82 -16.46
CA PRO A 346 5.35 -9.92 -17.49
C PRO A 346 6.47 -9.54 -18.45
N CYS A 347 6.10 -9.28 -19.71
CA CYS A 347 7.02 -8.67 -20.67
C CYS A 347 7.09 -7.14 -20.46
N PRO A 348 8.12 -6.46 -20.97
CA PRO A 348 8.28 -5.01 -20.82
C PRO A 348 7.05 -4.20 -21.28
N HIS A 349 6.38 -4.61 -22.36
CA HIS A 349 5.19 -3.92 -22.88
C HIS A 349 4.01 -3.96 -21.90
N MET A 350 3.81 -5.09 -21.22
CA MET A 350 2.76 -5.23 -20.21
C MET A 350 3.05 -4.38 -18.97
N ILE A 351 4.32 -4.36 -18.54
CA ILE A 351 4.78 -3.50 -17.44
C ILE A 351 4.53 -2.03 -17.80
N ALA A 352 4.93 -1.62 -19.00
CA ALA A 352 4.75 -0.27 -19.50
C ALA A 352 3.26 0.13 -19.56
N LEU A 353 2.41 -0.72 -20.14
CA LEU A 353 0.97 -0.45 -20.21
C LEU A 353 0.34 -0.34 -18.81
N ARG A 354 0.74 -1.21 -17.89
CA ARG A 354 0.25 -1.19 -16.50
C ARG A 354 0.66 0.08 -15.76
N LEU A 355 1.90 0.51 -15.92
CA LEU A 355 2.39 1.77 -15.36
C LEU A 355 1.68 2.98 -15.97
N ARG A 356 1.43 2.97 -17.29
CA ARG A 356 0.64 4.02 -17.96
C ARG A 356 -0.77 4.10 -17.39
N TYR A 357 -1.45 2.96 -17.28
CA TYR A 357 -2.78 2.86 -16.64
C TYR A 357 -2.77 3.41 -15.22
N ALA A 358 -1.81 3.00 -14.39
CA ALA A 358 -1.71 3.49 -13.01
C ALA A 358 -1.49 4.99 -12.93
N ARG A 359 -0.63 5.57 -13.79
CA ARG A 359 -0.39 7.02 -13.84
C ARG A 359 -1.64 7.79 -14.28
N GLU A 360 -2.38 7.29 -15.26
CA GLU A 360 -3.64 7.92 -15.70
C GLU A 360 -4.73 7.83 -14.62
N GLN A 361 -4.87 6.69 -13.94
CA GLN A 361 -5.80 6.56 -12.81
C GLN A 361 -5.43 7.51 -11.66
N ALA A 362 -4.15 7.60 -11.31
CA ALA A 362 -3.68 8.52 -10.27
C ALA A 362 -3.94 9.99 -10.65
N ALA A 363 -3.70 10.37 -11.91
CA ALA A 363 -3.98 11.71 -12.41
C ALA A 363 -5.47 12.04 -12.39
N LEU A 364 -6.34 11.08 -12.76
CA LEU A 364 -7.79 11.25 -12.72
C LEU A 364 -8.30 11.44 -11.28
N GLU A 365 -7.79 10.65 -10.32
CA GLU A 365 -8.19 10.80 -8.92
C GLU A 365 -7.68 12.12 -8.31
N GLN A 366 -6.44 12.52 -8.59
CA GLN A 366 -5.93 13.83 -8.17
C GLN A 366 -6.75 14.98 -8.77
N ALA A 367 -7.14 14.89 -10.04
CA ALA A 367 -8.02 15.88 -10.66
C ALA A 367 -9.39 15.92 -9.97
N ARG A 368 -9.96 14.78 -9.58
CA ARG A 368 -11.24 14.68 -8.88
C ARG A 368 -11.26 15.33 -7.49
N GLU A 369 -10.11 15.42 -6.83
CA GLU A 369 -9.99 16.13 -5.55
C GLU A 369 -10.13 17.65 -5.70
N THR A 370 -9.89 18.18 -6.90
CA THR A 370 -10.02 19.62 -7.20
C THR A 370 -11.41 19.99 -7.74
N PRO A 371 -11.95 21.18 -7.42
CA PRO A 371 -13.21 21.65 -8.00
C PRO A 371 -13.17 21.73 -9.53
N GLU A 372 -12.00 22.05 -10.09
CA GLU A 372 -11.77 22.18 -11.53
C GLU A 372 -11.76 20.82 -12.23
N GLY A 373 -11.05 19.84 -11.70
CA GLY A 373 -11.02 18.49 -12.26
C GLY A 373 -12.37 17.77 -12.10
N ARG A 374 -13.13 18.03 -11.03
CA ARG A 374 -14.53 17.57 -10.94
C ARG A 374 -15.37 18.04 -12.12
N LYS A 375 -15.15 19.25 -12.64
CA LYS A 375 -15.89 19.78 -13.80
C LYS A 375 -15.53 19.10 -15.13
N LEU A 376 -14.35 18.48 -15.21
CA LEU A 376 -13.87 17.81 -16.42
C LEU A 376 -14.40 16.37 -16.53
N ILE A 377 -14.92 15.78 -15.45
CA ILE A 377 -15.47 14.42 -15.45
C ILE A 377 -16.77 14.39 -16.25
N ARG A 378 -16.76 13.68 -17.37
CA ARG A 378 -17.92 13.49 -18.27
C ARG A 378 -18.54 12.11 -18.16
N ALA A 379 -17.75 11.08 -17.87
CA ALA A 379 -18.25 9.73 -17.63
C ALA A 379 -17.47 9.10 -16.48
N GLU A 380 -18.19 8.53 -15.52
CA GLU A 380 -17.59 7.86 -14.36
C GLU A 380 -18.59 6.85 -13.80
N THR A 381 -18.12 5.68 -13.38
CA THR A 381 -18.95 4.71 -12.67
C THR A 381 -18.33 4.36 -11.34
N ARG A 382 -19.11 4.49 -10.27
CA ARG A 382 -18.71 4.13 -8.90
C ARG A 382 -19.65 3.09 -8.32
N THR A 383 -19.08 2.09 -7.67
CA THR A 383 -19.80 1.07 -6.92
C THR A 383 -19.58 1.31 -5.43
N LEU A 384 -20.65 1.69 -4.74
CA LEU A 384 -20.69 1.91 -3.32
C LEU A 384 -21.29 0.69 -2.62
N THR A 385 -20.82 0.38 -1.43
CA THR A 385 -21.37 -0.72 -0.62
C THR A 385 -21.60 -0.27 0.82
N ARG A 386 -22.69 -0.75 1.42
CA ARG A 386 -22.97 -0.54 2.84
C ARG A 386 -23.43 -1.85 3.45
N ARG A 387 -22.79 -2.26 4.53
CA ARG A 387 -23.21 -3.44 5.29
C ARG A 387 -24.31 -3.09 6.29
N GLN A 388 -25.36 -3.91 6.36
CA GLN A 388 -26.42 -3.88 7.36
C GLN A 388 -26.56 -5.29 7.97
N GLY A 389 -25.88 -5.53 9.08
CA GLY A 389 -25.75 -6.88 9.66
C GLY A 389 -25.00 -7.82 8.72
N GLU A 390 -25.65 -8.94 8.35
CA GLU A 390 -25.06 -9.91 7.41
C GLU A 390 -25.25 -9.52 5.94
N ARG A 391 -26.15 -8.58 5.63
CA ARG A 391 -26.47 -8.18 4.25
C ARG A 391 -25.57 -7.04 3.78
N VAL A 392 -25.18 -7.08 2.51
CA VAL A 392 -24.43 -6.00 1.85
C VAL A 392 -25.33 -5.34 0.82
N LEU A 393 -25.66 -4.07 1.04
CA LEU A 393 -26.30 -3.22 0.05
C LEU A 393 -25.25 -2.76 -0.94
N SER A 394 -25.43 -3.06 -2.23
CA SER A 394 -24.64 -2.49 -3.31
C SER A 394 -25.41 -1.34 -3.96
N TYR A 395 -24.69 -0.27 -4.31
CA TYR A 395 -25.21 0.91 -4.98
C TYR A 395 -24.22 1.36 -6.06
N ARG A 396 -24.51 1.09 -7.32
CA ARG A 396 -23.73 1.53 -8.46
C ARG A 396 -24.34 2.80 -9.04
N ILE A 397 -23.52 3.84 -9.19
CA ILE A 397 -23.89 5.11 -9.81
C ILE A 397 -22.97 5.35 -11.01
N SER A 398 -23.55 5.59 -12.18
CA SER A 398 -22.83 5.81 -13.43
C SER A 398 -23.25 7.14 -14.03
N LEU A 399 -22.32 8.07 -14.16
CA LEU A 399 -22.43 9.30 -14.93
C LEU A 399 -22.00 9.01 -16.37
N ASP A 400 -22.79 9.46 -17.34
CA ASP A 400 -22.48 9.44 -18.76
C ASP A 400 -23.07 10.70 -19.41
N GLU A 401 -22.22 11.71 -19.55
CA GLU A 401 -22.54 13.07 -20.00
C GLU A 401 -23.75 13.69 -19.29
N ARG A 402 -24.94 13.53 -19.87
CA ARG A 402 -26.21 14.11 -19.42
C ARG A 402 -27.10 13.10 -18.69
N GLN A 403 -26.58 11.91 -18.43
CA GLN A 403 -27.32 10.79 -17.87
C GLN A 403 -26.66 10.30 -16.58
N ILE A 404 -27.49 9.98 -15.59
CA ILE A 404 -27.08 9.20 -14.42
C ILE A 404 -27.87 7.89 -14.40
N VAL A 405 -27.17 6.76 -14.29
CA VAL A 405 -27.77 5.45 -14.07
C VAL A 405 -27.46 5.01 -12.65
N LEU A 406 -28.50 4.75 -11.87
CA LEU A 406 -28.44 4.26 -10.51
C LEU A 406 -28.88 2.80 -10.50
N ARG A 407 -28.10 1.92 -9.87
CA ARG A 407 -28.43 0.51 -9.66
C ARG A 407 -28.21 0.15 -8.20
N TRP A 408 -29.20 -0.37 -7.49
CA TRP A 408 -29.03 -0.71 -6.07
C TRP A 408 -29.83 -1.93 -5.62
N GLY A 409 -29.34 -2.61 -4.60
CA GLY A 409 -29.98 -3.79 -4.04
C GLY A 409 -29.05 -4.60 -3.14
N ASN A 410 -29.60 -5.64 -2.53
CA ASN A 410 -28.86 -6.61 -1.71
C ASN A 410 -28.27 -7.75 -2.54
N ASP A 411 -28.86 -8.02 -3.71
CA ASP A 411 -28.45 -9.07 -4.62
C ASP A 411 -27.82 -8.44 -5.87
N PRO A 412 -26.53 -8.71 -6.16
CA PRO A 412 -25.86 -8.25 -7.37
C PRO A 412 -26.57 -8.64 -8.68
N GLN A 413 -27.35 -9.73 -8.68
CA GLN A 413 -28.06 -10.22 -9.87
C GLN A 413 -29.44 -9.58 -10.05
N ALA A 414 -29.99 -8.94 -9.02
CA ALA A 414 -31.33 -8.35 -9.01
C ALA A 414 -31.32 -6.90 -8.48
N LEU A 415 -30.46 -6.06 -9.04
CA LEU A 415 -30.38 -4.64 -8.69
C LEU A 415 -31.56 -3.87 -9.29
N ARG A 416 -32.25 -3.07 -8.46
CA ARG A 416 -33.21 -2.07 -8.93
C ARG A 416 -32.46 -1.03 -9.73
N GLN A 417 -33.02 -0.57 -10.85
CA GLN A 417 -32.40 0.43 -11.71
C GLN A 417 -33.28 1.67 -11.82
N GLN A 418 -32.65 2.84 -11.76
CA GLN A 418 -33.25 4.12 -12.10
C GLN A 418 -32.33 4.88 -13.04
N ARG A 419 -32.91 5.52 -14.07
CA ARG A 419 -32.16 6.37 -14.99
C ARG A 419 -32.69 7.79 -14.87
N LEU A 420 -31.78 8.73 -14.73
CA LEU A 420 -32.04 10.17 -14.66
C LEU A 420 -31.39 10.82 -15.89
N LEU A 421 -32.14 11.68 -16.56
CA LEU A 421 -31.70 12.44 -17.72
C LEU A 421 -31.78 13.92 -17.40
N PHE A 422 -30.76 14.66 -17.81
CA PHE A 422 -30.62 16.08 -17.52
C PHE A 422 -30.54 16.90 -18.81
N ASN A 423 -30.92 18.17 -18.71
CA ASN A 423 -30.89 19.09 -19.84
C ASN A 423 -29.45 19.53 -20.16
N ARG A 424 -28.58 19.56 -19.16
CA ARG A 424 -27.17 19.92 -19.29
C ARG A 424 -26.28 18.89 -18.60
N ALA A 425 -25.07 18.70 -19.12
CA ALA A 425 -24.09 17.78 -18.54
C ALA A 425 -23.63 18.26 -17.15
N GLU A 426 -23.61 19.57 -16.92
CA GLU A 426 -23.26 20.17 -15.63
C GLU A 426 -24.27 19.79 -14.54
N GLU A 427 -25.57 19.85 -14.85
CA GLU A 427 -26.64 19.46 -13.91
C GLU A 427 -26.55 17.97 -13.55
N ALA A 428 -26.27 17.10 -14.53
CA ALA A 428 -26.04 15.69 -14.27
C ALA A 428 -24.81 15.47 -13.37
N ARG A 429 -23.74 16.23 -13.59
CA ARG A 429 -22.50 16.12 -12.81
C ARG A 429 -22.69 16.58 -11.36
N ASP A 430 -23.34 17.71 -11.16
CA ASP A 430 -23.62 18.24 -9.82
C ASP A 430 -24.54 17.30 -9.04
N ALA A 431 -25.59 16.77 -9.69
CA ALA A 431 -26.47 15.76 -9.11
C ALA A 431 -25.73 14.44 -8.80
N TYR A 432 -24.75 14.06 -9.61
CA TYR A 432 -23.91 12.89 -9.39
C TYR A 432 -23.05 13.04 -8.13
N PHE A 433 -22.28 14.14 -8.01
CA PHE A 433 -21.44 14.38 -6.83
C PHE A 433 -22.26 14.59 -5.56
N PHE A 434 -23.39 15.32 -5.64
CA PHE A 434 -24.30 15.48 -4.50
C PHE A 434 -24.80 14.13 -3.97
N ARG A 435 -25.10 13.18 -4.85
CA ARG A 435 -25.53 11.83 -4.46
C ARG A 435 -24.38 11.01 -3.88
N LEU A 436 -23.18 11.09 -4.44
CA LEU A 436 -21.99 10.44 -3.87
C LEU A 436 -21.76 10.92 -2.42
N ASP A 437 -21.76 12.23 -2.20
CA ASP A 437 -21.57 12.81 -0.86
C ASP A 437 -22.70 12.42 0.09
N GLY A 438 -23.94 12.38 -0.39
CA GLY A 438 -25.10 11.92 0.36
C GLY A 438 -25.00 10.44 0.78
N LEU A 439 -24.54 9.57 -0.11
CA LEU A 439 -24.33 8.15 0.16
C LEU A 439 -23.17 7.94 1.15
N ALA A 440 -22.08 8.70 1.01
CA ALA A 440 -20.98 8.68 1.98
C ALA A 440 -21.44 9.07 3.39
N LYS A 441 -22.26 10.13 3.52
CA LYS A 441 -22.88 10.52 4.82
C LYS A 441 -23.79 9.43 5.41
N GLN A 442 -24.42 8.62 4.56
CA GLN A 442 -25.21 7.46 4.98
C GLN A 442 -24.35 6.24 5.35
N GLY A 443 -23.02 6.34 5.27
CA GLY A 443 -22.09 5.24 5.58
C GLY A 443 -21.94 4.23 4.45
N PHE A 444 -22.28 4.59 3.21
CA PHE A 444 -21.83 3.83 2.04
C PHE A 444 -20.34 4.08 1.81
N ILE A 445 -19.65 3.02 1.43
CA ILE A 445 -18.21 3.01 1.20
C ILE A 445 -17.94 2.79 -0.28
N ASP A 446 -17.08 3.60 -0.88
CA ASP A 446 -16.67 3.44 -2.27
C ASP A 446 -15.82 2.17 -2.42
N ALA A 447 -16.39 1.18 -3.10
CA ALA A 447 -15.75 -0.10 -3.40
C ALA A 447 -15.10 -0.12 -4.80
N SER A 448 -15.12 1.00 -5.53
CA SER A 448 -14.54 1.10 -6.89
C SER A 448 -13.02 1.08 -6.89
N LEU A 449 -12.40 1.45 -5.77
CA LEU A 449 -10.94 1.50 -5.57
C LEU A 449 -10.43 0.42 -4.59
N ALA A 450 -11.34 -0.42 -4.09
CA ALA A 450 -11.09 -1.30 -2.95
C ALA A 450 -10.54 -2.67 -3.35
#